data_AF-A0AAU2MMB9-F1
#
_entry.id   AF-A0AAU2MMB9-F1
#
_cell.length_a   1.000
_cell.length_b   1.000
_cell.length_c   1.000
_cell.angle_alpha   90.00
_cell.angle_beta   90.00
_cell.angle_gamma   90.00
#
_symmetry.space_group_name_H-M   'P 1'
#
loop_
_entity.id
_entity.type
_entity.pdbx_description
1 polymer ?
#
loop_
_entity_poly.entity_id
_entity_poly.type
_entity_poly.pdbx_seq_one_letter_code
_entity_poly.pdbx_strand_id
1 'polypeptide(L)'
;MRTRLVLAGAVMGAALLTGATLSTAHAAPVPTVTDTTTVAPIADSWIYVGTYGSHQACYDDGVNSAYSQWDCKQSSSGKWQLWVNDAS
;
A
#
# COMPACT_ATOMS: atom_id res chain seq x y z
N MET A 1 15.51 -16.58 26.77
CA MET A 1 16.16 -15.29 27.14
C MET A 1 15.22 -14.18 26.70
N ARG A 2 14.81 -13.31 27.63
CA ARG A 2 13.82 -12.24 27.40
C ARG A 2 14.54 -10.96 27.01
N THR A 3 14.34 -10.47 25.79
CA THR A 3 14.87 -9.17 25.36
C THR A 3 13.71 -8.21 25.15
N ARG A 4 13.61 -7.20 26.01
CA ARG A 4 12.74 -6.05 25.86
C ARG A 4 13.34 -5.12 24.80
N LEU A 5 12.58 -4.68 23.81
CA LEU A 5 12.94 -3.52 22.99
C LEU A 5 11.87 -2.44 23.14
N VAL A 6 12.33 -1.24 23.47
CA VAL A 6 11.57 -0.04 23.82
C VAL A 6 11.37 0.82 22.56
N LEU A 7 10.21 1.48 22.51
CA LEU A 7 9.74 2.56 21.63
C LEU A 7 10.81 3.39 20.88
N ALA A 8 10.52 3.69 19.60
CA ALA A 8 10.97 4.91 18.94
C ALA A 8 9.80 5.49 18.11
N GLY A 9 9.31 6.66 18.53
CA GLY A 9 8.27 7.40 17.83
C GLY A 9 8.84 8.18 16.64
N ALA A 10 8.03 8.37 15.60
CA ALA A 10 8.32 9.24 14.47
C ALA A 10 7.36 10.43 14.49
N VAL A 11 7.89 11.61 14.83
CA VAL A 11 7.29 12.91 14.59
C VAL A 11 7.83 13.40 13.24
N MET A 12 6.95 13.67 12.28
CA MET A 12 7.23 14.49 11.09
C MET A 12 6.10 15.53 11.08
N GLY A 13 6.30 16.83 11.25
CA GLY A 13 7.39 17.70 10.82
C GLY A 13 6.69 18.81 10.04
N ALA A 14 6.43 19.94 10.69
CA ALA A 14 5.70 21.08 10.12
C ALA A 14 6.58 21.96 9.22
N ALA A 15 5.91 22.74 8.36
CA ALA A 15 6.28 24.07 7.83
C ALA A 15 6.59 24.17 6.33
N LEU A 16 5.68 24.84 5.60
CA LEU A 16 5.97 25.73 4.46
C LEU A 16 4.99 26.91 4.56
N LEU A 17 5.36 27.98 5.28
CA LEU A 17 5.87 29.26 4.75
C LEU A 17 4.98 29.95 3.70
N THR A 18 4.18 30.89 4.20
CA THR A 18 3.88 32.24 3.68
C THR A 18 4.37 32.62 2.28
N GLY A 19 3.42 32.97 1.39
CA GLY A 19 3.63 33.86 0.25
C GLY A 19 2.51 34.90 0.20
N ALA A 20 2.85 36.16 0.47
CA ALA A 20 1.92 37.29 0.50
C ALA A 20 1.58 37.83 -0.89
N THR A 21 0.30 38.18 -1.05
CA THR A 21 -0.36 39.12 -1.99
C THR A 21 0.45 39.80 -3.11
N LEU A 22 -0.01 39.61 -4.36
CA LEU A 22 -0.07 40.66 -5.38
C LEU A 22 -1.42 40.59 -6.12
N SER A 23 -2.27 41.60 -5.89
CA SER A 23 -3.46 41.87 -6.71
C SER A 23 -3.02 42.19 -8.15
N THR A 24 -3.36 41.31 -9.08
CA THR A 24 -3.50 41.66 -10.49
C THR A 24 -4.91 41.25 -10.92
N ALA A 25 -5.76 42.25 -11.11
CA ALA A 25 -7.11 42.07 -11.59
C ALA A 25 -7.04 41.83 -13.10
N HIS A 26 -7.13 40.57 -13.56
CA HIS A 26 -7.44 40.28 -14.96
C HIS A 26 -8.30 39.01 -15.06
N ALA A 27 -9.50 39.22 -15.62
CA ALA A 27 -10.49 38.26 -16.11
C ALA A 27 -10.68 36.97 -15.30
N ALA A 28 -11.80 36.87 -14.59
CA ALA A 28 -12.24 35.64 -13.93
C ALA A 28 -12.25 34.48 -14.95
N PRO A 29 -11.45 33.42 -14.74
CA PRO A 29 -11.67 32.16 -15.43
C PRO A 29 -13.04 31.65 -14.98
N VAL A 30 -13.92 31.36 -15.93
CA VAL A 30 -15.14 30.61 -15.66
C VAL A 30 -14.68 29.33 -14.93
N PRO A 31 -15.23 28.99 -13.75
CA PRO A 31 -14.92 27.73 -13.12
C PRO A 31 -15.44 26.63 -14.04
N THR A 32 -14.58 26.11 -14.89
CA THR A 32 -14.80 24.81 -15.52
C THR A 32 -14.86 23.85 -14.36
N VAL A 33 -16.06 23.40 -14.02
CA VAL A 33 -16.26 22.26 -13.15
C VAL A 33 -15.73 21.07 -13.94
N THR A 34 -14.41 20.92 -13.93
CA THR A 34 -13.79 19.66 -14.26
C THR A 34 -14.17 18.79 -13.08
N ASP A 35 -15.25 18.02 -13.24
CA ASP A 35 -15.56 16.87 -12.40
C ASP A 35 -14.37 15.91 -12.52
N THR A 36 -13.33 16.23 -11.78
CA THR A 36 -12.20 15.35 -11.57
C THR A 36 -12.76 14.29 -10.67
N THR A 37 -13.29 13.24 -11.28
CA THR A 37 -13.61 12.02 -10.58
C THR A 37 -12.28 11.49 -10.10
N THR A 38 -11.88 11.89 -8.89
CA THR A 38 -10.74 11.30 -8.20
C THR A 38 -11.12 9.85 -7.96
N VAL A 39 -10.67 8.97 -8.85
CA VAL A 39 -10.73 7.53 -8.61
C VAL A 39 -9.83 7.30 -7.40
N ALA A 40 -10.45 6.96 -6.27
CA ALA A 40 -9.69 6.55 -5.09
C ALA A 40 -8.83 5.35 -5.50
N PRO A 41 -7.53 5.32 -5.13
CA PRO A 41 -6.73 4.13 -5.39
C PRO A 41 -7.40 2.94 -4.73
N ILE A 42 -7.70 1.90 -5.51
CA ILE A 42 -8.08 0.59 -4.99
C ILE A 42 -6.92 0.11 -4.11
N ALA A 43 -7.19 -0.06 -2.81
CA ALA A 43 -6.18 -0.54 -1.88
C ALA A 43 -5.93 -2.02 -2.17
N ASP A 44 -4.77 -2.35 -2.74
CA ASP A 44 -4.27 -3.72 -2.87
C ASP A 44 -4.25 -4.41 -1.49
N SER A 45 -5.24 -5.27 -1.22
CA SER A 45 -5.31 -6.04 0.03
C SER A 45 -4.71 -7.42 -0.18
N TRP A 46 -3.57 -7.69 0.45
CA TRP A 46 -2.95 -9.01 0.42
C TRP A 46 -3.54 -9.90 1.51
N ILE A 47 -4.20 -10.97 1.09
CA ILE A 47 -4.82 -11.99 1.93
C ILE A 47 -3.83 -13.15 2.12
N TYR A 48 -3.63 -13.58 3.35
CA TYR A 48 -2.87 -14.79 3.66
C TYR A 48 -3.73 -16.04 3.42
N VAL A 49 -3.22 -16.96 2.61
CA VAL A 49 -3.93 -18.20 2.24
C VAL A 49 -3.47 -19.38 3.09
N GLY A 50 -2.16 -19.57 3.22
CA GLY A 50 -1.61 -20.79 3.82
C GLY A 50 -0.10 -20.77 4.02
N THR A 51 0.40 -21.77 4.77
CA THR A 51 1.83 -21.97 5.06
C THR A 51 2.29 -23.34 4.54
N TYR A 52 3.45 -23.38 3.90
CA TYR A 52 4.02 -24.55 3.24
C TYR A 52 5.43 -24.85 3.75
N GLY A 53 5.81 -26.12 3.67
CA GLY A 53 7.14 -26.60 4.06
C GLY A 53 8.25 -26.28 3.07
N SER A 54 7.92 -26.04 1.80
CA SER A 54 8.87 -25.75 0.72
C SER A 54 8.36 -24.63 -0.17
N HIS A 55 9.27 -23.95 -0.86
CA HIS A 55 8.92 -22.90 -1.81
C HIS A 55 8.09 -23.47 -2.96
N GLN A 56 8.47 -24.64 -3.49
CA GLN A 56 7.78 -25.28 -4.61
C GLN A 56 6.30 -25.53 -4.31
N ALA A 57 5.97 -26.07 -3.13
CA ALA A 57 4.58 -26.31 -2.75
C ALA A 57 3.76 -25.02 -2.63
N CYS A 58 4.37 -23.93 -2.15
CA CYS A 58 3.72 -22.62 -2.13
C CYS A 58 3.49 -22.10 -3.56
N TYR A 59 4.51 -22.22 -4.42
CA TYR A 59 4.45 -21.75 -5.81
C TYR A 59 3.39 -22.51 -6.62
N ASP A 60 3.36 -23.84 -6.50
CA ASP A 60 2.38 -24.67 -7.22
C ASP A 60 0.94 -24.34 -6.79
N ASP A 61 0.72 -24.02 -5.51
CA ASP A 61 -0.60 -23.60 -5.03
C ASP A 61 -0.93 -22.17 -5.47
N GLY A 62 0.05 -21.27 -5.47
CA GLY A 62 -0.07 -19.92 -6.00
C GLY A 62 -0.47 -19.89 -7.49
N VAL A 63 0.17 -20.72 -8.32
CA VAL A 63 -0.18 -20.86 -9.75
C VAL A 63 -1.61 -21.37 -9.95
N ASN A 64 -2.11 -22.24 -9.06
CA ASN A 64 -3.47 -22.76 -9.10
C ASN A 64 -4.51 -21.83 -8.44
N SER A 65 -4.07 -20.72 -7.86
CA SER A 65 -4.93 -19.74 -7.22
C SER A 65 -5.87 -19.07 -8.22
N ALA A 66 -7.11 -18.76 -7.79
CA ALA A 66 -8.07 -18.01 -8.61
C ALA A 66 -7.72 -16.51 -8.73
N TYR A 67 -6.73 -16.03 -7.97
CA TYR A 67 -6.33 -14.63 -7.93
C TYR A 67 -5.28 -14.31 -9.00
N SER A 68 -5.43 -13.16 -9.67
CA SER A 68 -4.52 -12.70 -10.73
C SER A 68 -3.11 -12.38 -10.23
N GLN A 69 -3.00 -12.02 -8.95
CA GLN A 69 -1.75 -11.68 -8.29
C GLN A 69 -1.61 -12.52 -7.01
N TRP A 70 -0.46 -13.16 -6.87
CA TRP A 70 -0.11 -13.98 -5.72
C TRP A 70 1.40 -13.94 -5.50
N ASP A 71 1.84 -14.25 -4.28
CA ASP A 71 3.24 -14.22 -3.90
C ASP A 71 3.55 -15.24 -2.80
N CYS A 72 4.76 -15.80 -2.85
CA CYS A 72 5.27 -16.77 -1.89
C CYS A 72 6.41 -16.15 -1.07
N LYS A 73 6.12 -15.84 0.19
CA LYS A 73 7.07 -15.17 1.09
C LYS A 73 7.59 -16.13 2.13
N GLN A 74 8.91 -16.18 2.32
CA GLN A 74 9.48 -16.92 3.43
C GLN A 74 9.26 -16.16 4.74
N SER A 75 8.62 -16.81 5.71
CA SER A 75 8.45 -16.29 7.06
C SER A 75 9.76 -16.35 7.86
N SER A 76 9.82 -15.60 8.95
CA SER A 76 10.93 -15.67 9.92
C SER A 76 11.15 -17.05 10.54
N SER A 77 10.15 -17.94 10.45
CA SER A 77 10.25 -19.35 10.88
C SER A 77 10.85 -20.30 9.84
N GLY A 78 11.20 -19.78 8.64
CA GLY A 78 11.70 -20.58 7.51
C GLY A 78 10.62 -21.26 6.68
N LYS A 79 9.35 -21.20 7.10
CA LYS A 79 8.19 -21.68 6.33
C LYS A 79 7.78 -20.68 5.24
N TRP A 80 7.22 -21.18 4.14
CA TRP A 80 6.74 -20.37 3.03
C TRP A 80 5.27 -20.02 3.21
N GLN A 81 4.88 -18.79 2.93
CA GLN A 81 3.51 -18.30 3.10
C GLN A 81 2.99 -17.81 1.76
N LEU A 82 1.81 -18.32 1.37
CA LEU A 82 1.12 -17.84 0.18
C LEU A 82 0.26 -16.64 0.55
N TRP A 83 0.46 -15.56 -0.19
CA TRP A 83 -0.33 -14.35 -0.13
C TRP A 83 -0.98 -14.14 -1.49
N VAL A 84 -2.25 -13.79 -1.52
CA VAL A 84 -2.99 -13.45 -2.75
C VAL A 84 -3.47 -12.02 -2.65
N ASN A 85 -3.50 -11.32 -3.76
CA ASN A 85 -3.94 -9.94 -3.79
C ASN A 85 -5.41 -9.88 -4.25
N ASP A 86 -6.25 -9.35 -3.38
CA ASP A 86 -7.67 -9.08 -3.61
C ASP A 86 -7.86 -7.63 -4.08
N ALA A 87 -7.17 -7.24 -5.15
CA ALA A 87 -7.50 -6.03 -5.89
C ALA A 87 -8.75 -6.33 -6.73
N SER A 88 -9.90 -6.21 -6.07
CA SER A 88 -11.22 -6.22 -6.70
C SER A 88 -11.55 -4.85 -7.29
#